data_AF-A0A4P5QUQ9-F1
#
_entry.id   AF-A0A4P5QUQ9-F1
#
_cell.length_a   1.000
_cell.length_b   1.000
_cell.length_c   1.000
_cell.angle_alpha   90.00
_cell.angle_beta   90.00
_cell.angle_gamma   90.00
#
_symmetry.space_group_name_H-M   'P 1'
#
loop_
_entity.id
_entity.type
_entity.pdbx_description
1 polymer ?
#
loop_
_entity_poly.entity_id
_entity_poly.type
_entity_poly.pdbx_seq_one_letter_code
_entity_poly.pdbx_strand_id
1 'polypeptide(L)'
;MMPTNNTYDQMPPAEQALSILFKKLHPLLEDTAEALRHKPSAKVLTALHVKLMKARIKASEAIQHAAEQTDDEELSTHLETLSVNLLPVGENFRQSLTLTQLCLEEVPKDLVAFIPAGVSSQSPWGKRMIHFLEQLKEDHFHAEPRWSKVDDDIGETEEG
;
A
#
# COMPACT_ATOMS: atom_id res chain seq x y z
N MET A 1 -13.57 -26.30 15.96
CA MET A 1 -12.71 -25.34 15.24
C MET A 1 -13.62 -24.25 14.71
N MET A 2 -13.50 -23.03 15.22
CA MET A 2 -14.20 -21.89 14.65
C MET A 2 -13.43 -21.46 13.39
N PRO A 3 -14.10 -21.21 12.24
CA PRO A 3 -13.42 -20.54 11.14
C PRO A 3 -13.03 -19.15 11.63
N THR A 4 -11.75 -18.84 11.57
CA THR A 4 -11.27 -17.47 11.71
C THR A 4 -11.81 -16.71 10.51
N ASN A 5 -12.97 -16.06 10.66
CA ASN A 5 -13.57 -15.20 9.63
C ASN A 5 -12.57 -14.09 9.31
N ASN A 6 -11.72 -14.33 8.31
CA ASN A 6 -10.95 -13.30 7.69
C ASN A 6 -11.97 -12.48 6.90
N THR A 7 -12.39 -11.33 7.42
CA THR A 7 -13.39 -10.43 6.81
C THR A 7 -13.09 -10.01 5.37
N TYR A 8 -11.90 -10.35 4.87
CA TYR A 8 -11.45 -10.12 3.50
C TYR A 8 -11.94 -11.20 2.52
N ASP A 9 -12.12 -12.46 2.96
CA ASP A 9 -12.50 -13.58 2.09
C ASP A 9 -13.97 -13.52 1.63
N GLN A 10 -14.73 -12.53 2.12
CA GLN A 10 -16.11 -12.25 1.69
C GLN A 10 -16.22 -11.03 0.76
N MET A 11 -15.12 -10.31 0.53
CA MET A 11 -15.09 -9.17 -0.38
C MET A 11 -14.72 -9.63 -1.79
N PRO A 12 -15.26 -8.99 -2.84
CA PRO A 12 -14.74 -9.17 -4.20
C PRO A 12 -13.24 -8.88 -4.26
N PRO A 13 -12.45 -9.59 -5.10
CA PRO A 13 -11.00 -9.45 -5.14
C PRO A 13 -10.47 -8.01 -5.33
N ALA A 14 -11.10 -7.22 -6.20
CA ALA A 14 -10.76 -5.81 -6.38
C ALA A 14 -10.98 -4.98 -5.10
N GLU A 15 -12.11 -5.22 -4.40
CA GLU A 15 -12.39 -4.57 -3.12
C GLU A 15 -11.41 -5.04 -2.04
N GLN A 16 -11.06 -6.32 -2.00
CA GLN A 16 -10.08 -6.86 -1.07
C GLN A 16 -8.72 -6.17 -1.24
N ALA A 17 -8.22 -6.04 -2.48
CA ALA A 17 -6.96 -5.39 -2.77
C ALA A 17 -6.97 -3.91 -2.34
N LEU A 18 -7.97 -3.13 -2.75
CA LEU A 18 -8.09 -1.71 -2.34
C LEU A 18 -8.26 -1.57 -0.82
N SER A 19 -9.01 -2.46 -0.18
CA SER A 19 -9.16 -2.51 1.28
C SER A 19 -7.82 -2.78 1.97
N ILE A 20 -6.99 -3.70 1.46
CA ILE A 20 -5.65 -3.98 1.98
C ILE A 20 -4.77 -2.73 1.83
N LEU A 21 -4.69 -2.16 0.63
CA LEU A 21 -3.88 -0.97 0.36
C LEU A 21 -4.21 0.18 1.32
N PHE A 22 -5.49 0.54 1.44
CA PHE A 22 -5.90 1.73 2.20
C PHE A 22 -6.10 1.50 3.70
N LYS A 23 -6.23 0.26 4.18
CA LYS A 23 -6.27 -0.05 5.62
C LYS A 23 -4.93 -0.48 6.20
N LYS A 24 -4.01 -0.99 5.39
CA LYS A 24 -2.74 -1.55 5.87
C LYS A 24 -1.53 -0.72 5.47
N LEU A 25 -1.42 -0.31 4.21
CA LEU A 25 -0.23 0.38 3.72
C LEU A 25 -0.34 1.90 3.87
N HIS A 26 -1.46 2.48 3.44
CA HIS A 26 -1.67 3.93 3.52
C HIS A 26 -1.46 4.50 4.93
N PRO A 27 -1.97 3.90 6.03
CA PRO A 27 -1.69 4.42 7.37
C PRO A 27 -0.21 4.43 7.75
N LEU A 28 0.60 3.49 7.23
CA LEU A 28 2.03 3.46 7.52
C LEU A 28 2.78 4.60 6.81
N LEU A 29 2.32 4.99 5.63
CA LEU A 29 2.84 6.17 4.94
C LEU A 29 2.49 7.43 5.72
N GLU A 30 1.25 7.58 6.16
CA GLU A 30 0.82 8.75 6.94
C GLU A 30 1.53 8.84 8.31
N ASP A 31 1.66 7.71 9.02
CA ASP A 31 2.43 7.62 10.26
C ASP A 31 3.91 8.02 10.03
N THR A 32 4.48 7.63 8.89
CA THR A 32 5.86 7.97 8.53
C THR A 32 6.00 9.45 8.18
N ALA A 33 5.08 10.00 7.39
CA ALA A 33 5.07 11.44 7.07
C ALA A 33 4.95 12.28 8.34
N GLU A 34 4.07 11.88 9.27
CA GLU A 34 3.95 12.54 10.58
C GLU A 34 5.23 12.41 11.40
N ALA A 35 5.82 11.21 11.49
CA ALA A 35 7.07 11.01 12.22
C ALA A 35 8.19 11.92 11.68
N LEU A 36 8.34 12.01 10.35
CA LEU A 36 9.35 12.84 9.69
C LEU A 36 9.21 14.34 10.02
N ARG A 37 7.99 14.84 10.22
CA ARG A 37 7.76 16.24 10.67
C ARG A 37 8.41 16.54 12.02
N HIS A 38 8.58 15.52 12.87
CA HIS A 38 9.18 15.63 14.21
C HIS A 38 10.67 15.27 14.26
N LYS A 39 11.35 15.13 13.11
CA LYS A 39 12.79 14.81 13.01
C LYS A 39 13.14 13.57 13.84
N PRO A 40 12.62 12.39 13.48
CA PRO A 40 12.76 11.17 14.26
C PRO A 40 14.22 10.70 14.22
N SER A 41 14.62 9.90 15.22
CA SER A 41 15.96 9.31 15.21
C SER A 41 16.08 8.21 14.15
N ALA A 42 17.31 7.91 13.71
CA ALA A 42 17.59 6.84 12.76
C ALA A 42 16.96 5.50 13.19
N LYS A 43 17.04 5.16 14.48
CA LYS A 43 16.42 3.94 15.04
C LYS A 43 14.90 3.88 14.80
N VAL A 44 14.20 5.02 14.91
CA VAL A 44 12.75 5.08 14.64
C VAL A 44 12.49 4.88 13.16
N LEU A 45 13.30 5.49 12.29
CA LEU A 45 13.16 5.36 10.84
C LEU A 45 13.43 3.92 10.37
N THR A 46 14.48 3.26 10.87
CA THR A 46 14.73 1.84 10.63
C THR A 46 13.56 0.97 11.09
N ALA A 47 12.95 1.26 12.24
CA ALA A 47 11.79 0.51 12.72
C ALA A 47 10.56 0.70 11.82
N LEU A 48 10.33 1.92 11.32
CA LEU A 48 9.27 2.22 10.35
C LEU A 48 9.52 1.50 9.02
N HIS A 49 10.77 1.48 8.53
CA HIS A 49 11.16 0.73 7.35
C HIS A 49 10.84 -0.76 7.47
N VAL A 50 11.32 -1.42 8.53
CA VAL A 50 11.03 -2.84 8.78
C VAL A 50 9.51 -3.10 8.89
N LYS A 51 8.76 -2.19 9.51
CA LYS A 51 7.29 -2.29 9.61
C LYS A 51 6.64 -2.20 8.23
N LEU A 52 7.09 -1.27 7.38
CA LEU A 52 6.61 -1.09 6.02
C LEU A 52 6.91 -2.33 5.17
N MET A 53 8.15 -2.82 5.19
CA MET A 53 8.58 -4.02 4.46
C MET A 53 7.72 -5.23 4.80
N LYS A 54 7.49 -5.49 6.09
CA LYS A 54 6.62 -6.58 6.53
C LYS A 54 5.17 -6.41 6.10
N ALA A 55 4.67 -5.17 6.09
CA ALA A 55 3.30 -4.90 5.66
C ALA A 55 3.14 -5.09 4.16
N ARG A 56 4.14 -4.68 3.37
CA ARG A 56 4.21 -4.88 1.92
C ARG A 56 4.23 -6.35 1.54
N ILE A 57 5.07 -7.17 2.18
CA ILE A 57 5.11 -8.63 1.95
C ILE A 57 3.72 -9.24 2.20
N LYS A 58 3.10 -8.92 3.33
CA LYS A 58 1.75 -9.43 3.65
C LYS A 58 0.68 -8.94 2.68
N ALA A 59 0.80 -7.72 2.20
CA ALA A 59 -0.12 -7.17 1.21
C ALA A 59 0.05 -7.87 -0.14
N SER A 60 1.29 -8.09 -0.59
CA SER A 60 1.63 -8.86 -1.78
C SER A 60 1.03 -10.27 -1.71
N GLU A 61 1.29 -11.03 -0.64
CA GLU A 61 0.74 -12.38 -0.44
C GLU A 61 -0.80 -12.39 -0.49
N ALA A 62 -1.45 -11.46 0.20
CA ALA A 62 -2.91 -11.40 0.25
C ALA A 62 -3.55 -10.97 -1.08
N ILE A 63 -2.87 -10.11 -1.84
CA ILE A 63 -3.32 -9.67 -3.16
C ILE A 63 -3.09 -10.77 -4.21
N GLN A 64 -1.98 -11.50 -4.12
CA GLN A 64 -1.75 -12.68 -4.93
C GLN A 64 -2.87 -13.71 -4.72
N HIS A 65 -3.24 -13.95 -3.47
CA HIS A 65 -4.33 -14.84 -3.16
C HIS A 65 -5.68 -14.34 -3.72
N ALA A 66 -5.92 -13.04 -3.71
CA ALA A 66 -7.12 -12.45 -4.31
C ALA A 66 -7.14 -12.63 -5.84
N ALA A 67 -5.98 -12.56 -6.50
CA ALA A 67 -5.87 -12.82 -7.95
C ALA A 67 -6.26 -14.26 -8.30
N GLU A 68 -5.87 -15.23 -7.47
CA GLU A 68 -6.21 -16.65 -7.65
C GLU A 68 -7.71 -16.96 -7.45
N GLN A 69 -8.48 -16.01 -6.88
CA GLN A 69 -9.90 -16.19 -6.56
C GLN A 69 -10.85 -15.61 -7.63
N THR A 70 -10.33 -14.91 -8.64
CA THR A 70 -11.15 -14.31 -9.70
C THR A 70 -11.04 -15.11 -11.00
N ASP A 71 -12.17 -15.31 -11.68
CA ASP A 71 -12.22 -15.86 -13.04
C ASP A 71 -12.06 -14.77 -14.12
N ASP A 72 -12.03 -13.49 -13.72
CA ASP A 72 -11.77 -12.34 -14.60
C ASP A 72 -10.25 -12.20 -14.85
N GLU A 73 -9.82 -12.50 -16.08
CA GLU A 73 -8.41 -12.48 -16.50
C GLU A 73 -7.78 -11.07 -16.43
N GLU A 74 -8.55 -10.02 -16.73
CA GLU A 74 -8.07 -8.64 -16.69
C GLU A 74 -7.81 -8.23 -15.24
N LEU A 75 -8.79 -8.48 -14.36
CA LEU A 75 -8.64 -8.24 -12.92
C LEU A 75 -7.49 -9.06 -12.33
N SER A 76 -7.38 -10.34 -12.68
CA SER A 76 -6.30 -11.21 -12.20
C SER A 76 -4.93 -10.61 -12.57
N THR A 77 -4.74 -10.19 -13.82
CA THR A 77 -3.50 -9.59 -14.30
C THR A 77 -3.12 -8.31 -13.54
N HIS A 78 -4.10 -7.44 -13.27
CA HIS A 78 -3.87 -6.23 -12.45
C HIS A 78 -3.44 -6.58 -11.02
N LEU A 79 -4.07 -7.58 -10.41
CA LEU A 79 -3.77 -8.01 -9.04
C LEU A 79 -2.39 -8.71 -8.95
N GLU A 80 -2.04 -9.56 -9.90
CA GLU A 80 -0.71 -10.18 -9.98
C GLU A 80 0.39 -9.13 -10.14
N THR A 81 0.20 -8.17 -11.04
CA THR A 81 1.13 -7.06 -11.24
C THR A 81 1.32 -6.24 -9.98
N LEU A 82 0.21 -5.92 -9.29
CA LEU A 82 0.25 -5.21 -8.01
C LEU A 82 0.98 -6.01 -6.92
N SER A 83 0.71 -7.31 -6.83
CA SER A 83 1.39 -8.22 -5.89
C SER A 83 2.91 -8.16 -6.08
N VAL A 84 3.38 -8.23 -7.33
CA VAL A 84 4.81 -8.13 -7.67
C VAL A 84 5.37 -6.76 -7.30
N ASN A 85 4.69 -5.66 -7.67
CA ASN A 85 5.16 -4.30 -7.37
C ASN A 85 5.27 -4.02 -5.86
N LEU A 86 4.43 -4.67 -5.05
CA LEU A 86 4.50 -4.55 -3.60
C LEU A 86 5.61 -5.40 -2.98
N LEU A 87 6.08 -6.45 -3.64
CA LEU A 87 7.11 -7.32 -3.08
C LEU A 87 8.43 -6.56 -2.95
N PRO A 88 9.02 -6.45 -1.74
CA PRO A 88 10.27 -5.73 -1.58
C PRO A 88 11.48 -6.43 -2.18
N VAL A 89 12.35 -5.67 -2.87
CA VAL A 89 13.54 -6.22 -3.57
C VAL A 89 14.79 -5.39 -3.25
N GLY A 90 15.29 -5.49 -2.01
CA GLY A 90 16.55 -4.83 -1.60
C GLY A 90 16.50 -3.29 -1.57
N GLU A 91 15.30 -2.73 -1.59
CA GLU A 91 15.03 -1.29 -1.58
C GLU A 91 15.33 -0.64 -0.22
N ASN A 92 15.96 0.54 -0.26
CA ASN A 92 16.15 1.37 0.93
C ASN A 92 14.82 1.96 1.42
N PHE A 93 14.84 2.68 2.55
CA PHE A 93 13.60 3.18 3.13
C PHE A 93 12.87 4.19 2.24
N ARG A 94 13.60 5.10 1.57
CA ARG A 94 12.99 6.06 0.65
C ARG A 94 12.32 5.35 -0.52
N GLN A 95 13.02 4.43 -1.18
CA GLN A 95 12.50 3.62 -2.27
C GLN A 95 11.25 2.84 -1.83
N SER A 96 11.30 2.27 -0.62
CA SER A 96 10.18 1.53 -0.05
C SER A 96 8.92 2.40 0.10
N LEU A 97 9.08 3.64 0.58
CA LEU A 97 7.99 4.61 0.72
C LEU A 97 7.45 5.04 -0.65
N THR A 98 8.35 5.38 -1.58
CA THR A 98 8.00 5.82 -2.93
C THR A 98 7.23 4.74 -3.68
N LEU A 99 7.75 3.52 -3.75
CA LEU A 99 7.11 2.41 -4.48
C LEU A 99 5.77 2.03 -3.86
N THR A 100 5.66 2.03 -2.52
CA THR A 100 4.36 1.80 -1.85
C THR A 100 3.36 2.88 -2.21
N GLN A 101 3.77 4.15 -2.22
CA GLN A 101 2.87 5.24 -2.54
C GLN A 101 2.46 5.24 -4.01
N LEU A 102 3.37 4.97 -4.94
CA LEU A 102 3.05 4.81 -6.36
C LEU A 102 1.96 3.75 -6.57
N CYS A 103 2.01 2.64 -5.83
CA CYS A 103 0.93 1.65 -5.85
C CYS A 103 -0.41 2.26 -5.37
N LEU A 104 -0.43 3.10 -4.33
CA LEU A 104 -1.65 3.76 -3.86
C LEU A 104 -2.18 4.84 -4.82
N GLU A 105 -1.31 5.47 -5.62
CA GLU A 105 -1.66 6.49 -6.61
C GLU A 105 -2.25 5.87 -7.88
N GLU A 106 -1.66 4.78 -8.37
CA GLU A 106 -2.01 4.20 -9.66
C GLU A 106 -3.12 3.14 -9.56
N VAL A 107 -3.03 2.22 -8.60
CA VAL A 107 -3.94 1.06 -8.50
C VAL A 107 -5.43 1.42 -8.45
N PRO A 108 -5.87 2.52 -7.78
CA PRO A 108 -7.28 2.90 -7.82
C PRO A 108 -7.82 3.13 -9.22
N LYS A 109 -6.99 3.61 -10.17
CA LYS A 109 -7.40 3.87 -11.56
C LYS A 109 -7.78 2.56 -12.26
N ASP A 110 -7.07 1.48 -11.94
CA ASP A 110 -7.26 0.17 -12.54
C ASP A 110 -8.35 -0.62 -11.83
N LEU A 111 -8.41 -0.60 -10.49
CA LEU A 111 -9.27 -1.50 -9.72
C LEU A 111 -10.67 -0.97 -9.43
N VAL A 112 -10.90 0.34 -9.44
CA VAL A 112 -12.23 0.91 -9.10
C VAL A 112 -13.29 0.51 -10.12
N ALA A 113 -12.92 0.26 -11.38
CA ALA A 113 -13.84 -0.19 -12.43
C ALA A 113 -14.48 -1.57 -12.11
N PHE A 114 -13.79 -2.40 -11.33
CA PHE A 114 -14.25 -3.73 -10.91
C PHE A 114 -15.08 -3.70 -9.61
N ILE A 115 -15.32 -2.53 -9.03
CA ILE A 115 -16.08 -2.38 -7.78
C ILE A 115 -17.47 -1.81 -8.09
N PRO A 116 -18.56 -2.39 -7.53
CA PRO A 116 -19.89 -1.83 -7.68
C PRO A 116 -19.99 -0.37 -7.20
N ALA A 117 -20.73 0.45 -7.94
CA ALA A 117 -20.91 1.86 -7.63
C ALA A 117 -21.45 2.06 -6.20
N GLY A 118 -20.86 3.00 -5.46
CA GLY A 118 -21.26 3.35 -4.10
C GLY A 118 -20.64 2.51 -2.97
N VAL A 119 -19.97 1.39 -3.28
CA VAL A 119 -19.28 0.59 -2.25
C VAL A 119 -18.14 1.38 -1.60
N SER A 120 -17.28 2.00 -2.42
CA SER A 120 -16.13 2.78 -1.95
C SER A 120 -16.53 3.95 -1.05
N SER A 121 -17.63 4.65 -1.32
CA SER A 121 -18.06 5.80 -0.51
C SER A 121 -18.63 5.39 0.85
N GLN A 122 -19.14 4.16 0.96
CA GLN A 122 -19.73 3.63 2.19
C GLN A 122 -18.69 2.94 3.08
N SER A 123 -17.61 2.44 2.51
CA SER A 123 -16.58 1.70 3.25
C SER A 123 -15.54 2.61 3.94
N PRO A 124 -14.99 2.22 5.10
CA PRO A 124 -13.91 2.98 5.74
C PRO A 124 -12.62 3.04 4.90
N TRP A 125 -12.35 2.01 4.09
CA TRP A 125 -11.18 1.98 3.22
C TRP A 125 -11.37 2.93 2.03
N GLY A 126 -12.56 2.98 1.43
CA GLY A 126 -12.82 3.80 0.26
C GLY A 126 -12.93 5.28 0.61
N LYS A 127 -13.41 5.64 1.80
CA LYS A 127 -13.28 7.02 2.33
C LYS A 127 -11.82 7.47 2.45
N ARG A 128 -10.92 6.59 2.89
CA ARG A 128 -9.47 6.88 2.94
C ARG A 128 -8.89 7.03 1.54
N MET A 129 -9.25 6.14 0.61
CA MET A 129 -8.85 6.24 -0.79
C MET A 129 -9.27 7.56 -1.41
N ILE A 130 -10.56 7.92 -1.31
CA ILE A 130 -11.08 9.17 -1.87
C ILE A 130 -10.36 10.38 -1.29
N HIS A 131 -10.13 10.40 0.04
CA HIS A 131 -9.38 11.47 0.67
C HIS A 131 -7.93 11.55 0.17
N PHE A 132 -7.25 10.40 0.07
CA PHE A 132 -5.88 10.31 -0.46
C PHE A 132 -5.80 10.83 -1.90
N LEU A 133 -6.72 10.40 -2.78
CA LEU A 133 -6.78 10.85 -4.17
C LEU A 133 -7.05 12.35 -4.29
N GLU A 134 -7.79 12.95 -3.36
CA GLU A 134 -7.99 14.40 -3.31
C GLU A 134 -6.70 15.15 -2.97
N GLN A 135 -5.87 14.61 -2.08
CA GLN A 135 -4.57 15.20 -1.73
C GLN A 135 -3.56 15.15 -2.88
N LEU A 136 -3.67 14.18 -3.81
CA LEU A 136 -2.83 14.12 -5.01
C LEU A 136 -3.05 15.28 -5.99
N LYS A 137 -4.03 16.15 -5.78
CA LYS A 137 -4.13 17.42 -6.52
C LYS A 137 -3.02 18.41 -6.13
N GLU A 138 -2.33 18.15 -5.02
CA GLU A 138 -1.20 18.94 -4.55
C GLU A 138 0.11 18.26 -4.95
N ASP A 139 0.91 18.92 -5.80
CA ASP A 139 2.12 18.33 -6.39
C ASP A 139 3.07 17.70 -5.37
N HIS A 140 3.22 18.33 -4.20
CA HIS A 140 4.13 17.87 -3.14
C HIS A 140 3.65 16.61 -2.42
N PHE A 141 2.39 16.20 -2.62
CA PHE A 141 1.83 15.00 -2.03
C PHE A 141 2.15 13.75 -2.86
N HIS A 142 2.53 13.88 -4.14
CA HIS A 142 2.98 12.75 -4.97
C HIS A 142 4.24 12.07 -4.41
N ALA A 143 4.39 10.77 -4.68
CA ALA A 143 5.39 9.92 -4.07
C ALA A 143 6.82 10.50 -4.15
N GLU A 144 7.27 10.86 -5.36
CA GLU A 144 8.60 11.40 -5.60
C GLU A 144 8.90 12.66 -4.77
N PRO A 145 8.15 13.77 -4.90
CA PRO A 145 8.43 14.96 -4.10
C PRO A 145 8.22 14.74 -2.61
N ARG A 146 7.22 13.94 -2.20
CA ARG A 146 6.89 13.70 -0.79
C ARG A 146 8.03 13.04 -0.03
N TRP A 147 8.71 12.06 -0.64
CA TRP A 147 9.77 11.27 -0.01
C TRP A 147 11.19 11.70 -0.38
N SER A 148 11.34 12.66 -1.29
CA SER A 148 12.65 13.16 -1.79
C SER A 148 13.68 13.54 -0.71
N LYS A 149 13.23 13.94 0.48
CA LYS A 149 14.10 14.36 1.59
C LYS A 149 14.40 13.26 2.60
N VAL A 150 13.86 12.06 2.43
CA VAL A 150 14.20 10.91 3.24
C VAL A 150 15.62 10.46 2.87
N ASP A 151 16.43 10.21 3.89
CA ASP A 151 17.81 9.77 3.74
C ASP A 151 17.86 8.38 3.08
N ASP A 152 18.79 8.22 2.14
CA ASP A 152 19.00 6.97 1.40
C ASP A 152 19.74 5.92 2.23
N ASP A 153 20.50 6.35 3.24
CA ASP A 153 21.30 5.47 4.10
C ASP A 153 20.42 4.71 5.12
N ILE A 154 19.12 5.04 5.22
CA ILE A 154 18.20 4.35 6.11
C ILE A 154 17.75 3.04 5.47
N GLY A 155 18.13 1.94 6.12
CA GLY A 155 17.70 0.62 5.70
C GLY A 155 18.62 -0.04 4.68
N GLU A 156 19.79 0.55 4.41
CA GLU A 156 20.94 -0.22 3.98
C GLU A 156 21.25 -1.19 5.12
N THR A 157 20.80 -2.43 5.00
CA THR A 157 21.40 -3.52 5.74
C THR A 157 22.84 -3.57 5.24
N GLU A 158 23.78 -3.13 6.06
CA GLU A 158 25.18 -3.52 5.90
C GLU A 158 25.17 -5.03 5.62
N GLU A 159 25.52 -5.42 4.38
CA GLU A 159 25.99 -6.77 4.14
C GLU A 159 27.27 -6.91 4.95
N GLY A 160 27.13 -7.52 6.13
CA GLY A 160 28.21 -7.97 7.02
C GLY A 160 27.98 -9.41 7.41
#